data_AF-A0A960N7I5-F1
#
_entry.id   AF-A0A960N7I5-F1
#
_cell.length_a   1.000
_cell.length_b   1.000
_cell.length_c   1.000
_cell.angle_alpha   90.00
_cell.angle_beta   90.00
_cell.angle_gamma   90.00
#
_symmetry.space_group_name_H-M   'P 1'
#
loop_
_entity.id
_entity.type
_entity.pdbx_description
1 polymer ?
#
loop_
_entity_poly.entity_id
_entity_poly.type
_entity_poly.pdbx_seq_one_letter_code
_entity_poly.pdbx_strand_id
1 'polypeptide(L)'
;MEWTLPAPAVMIGPHLMDSSPPFDPAPAHRFFSAECFNRAWDLIDKADRSAEEDDEMRALCHASLWHWTQREDGTASHLSIGYWQLSRVYALLGRAT
;
A
#
# COMPACT_ATOMS: atom_id res chain seq x y z
N MET A 1 -10.63 -17.84 -34.28
CA MET A 1 -9.17 -18.03 -34.29
C MET A 1 -8.62 -17.03 -33.29
N GLU A 2 -8.55 -17.46 -32.03
CA GLU A 2 -8.20 -16.58 -30.91
C GLU A 2 -6.68 -16.62 -30.74
N TRP A 3 -6.03 -15.50 -31.05
CA TRP A 3 -4.60 -15.32 -30.91
C TRP A 3 -4.33 -14.68 -29.55
N THR A 4 -4.00 -15.49 -28.56
CA THR A 4 -3.47 -15.03 -27.28
C THR A 4 -1.95 -14.86 -27.40
N LEU A 5 -1.47 -13.63 -27.23
CA LEU A 5 -0.04 -13.35 -27.11
C LEU A 5 0.49 -14.01 -25.82
N PRO A 6 1.57 -14.81 -25.86
CA PRO A 6 2.24 -15.20 -24.63
C PRO A 6 2.89 -13.96 -23.99
N ALA A 7 2.79 -13.84 -22.67
CA ALA A 7 3.52 -12.83 -21.91
C ALA A 7 5.02 -12.89 -22.25
N PRO A 8 5.75 -11.74 -22.27
CA PRO A 8 7.13 -11.72 -22.74
C PRO A 8 8.01 -12.60 -21.85
N ALA A 9 8.51 -13.70 -22.43
CA ALA A 9 9.48 -14.56 -21.79
C ALA A 9 10.81 -13.80 -21.65
N VAL A 10 11.15 -13.42 -20.42
CA VAL A 10 12.51 -13.02 -20.08
C VAL A 10 13.37 -14.29 -20.10
N MET A 11 14.14 -14.46 -21.16
CA MET A 11 15.06 -15.58 -21.37
C MET A 11 16.32 -15.38 -20.54
N ILE A 12 16.41 -15.99 -19.35
CA ILE A 12 17.63 -16.04 -18.52
C ILE A 12 17.79 -17.42 -17.87
N GLY A 13 18.70 -18.25 -18.42
CA GLY A 13 19.48 -19.31 -17.74
C GLY A 13 18.80 -20.45 -16.95
N PRO A 14 19.50 -21.59 -16.71
CA PRO A 14 18.89 -22.82 -16.16
C PRO A 14 18.79 -22.89 -14.62
N HIS A 15 18.66 -21.77 -13.91
CA HIS A 15 18.41 -21.78 -12.47
C HIS A 15 17.12 -21.05 -12.13
N LEU A 16 16.04 -21.81 -12.00
CA LEU A 16 14.80 -21.37 -11.37
C LEU A 16 15.11 -21.18 -9.87
N MET A 17 15.53 -19.99 -9.48
CA MET A 17 15.53 -19.60 -8.07
C MET A 17 14.06 -19.44 -7.70
N ASP A 18 13.57 -20.27 -6.78
CA ASP A 18 12.27 -20.07 -6.14
C ASP A 18 12.22 -18.62 -5.65
N SER A 19 11.44 -17.79 -6.35
CA SER A 19 11.35 -16.36 -6.11
C SER A 19 10.35 -16.05 -4.98
N SER A 20 9.84 -17.10 -4.33
CA SER A 20 8.94 -16.98 -3.19
C SER A 20 9.71 -16.43 -1.98
N PRO A 21 9.14 -15.47 -1.25
CA PRO A 21 9.78 -14.95 -0.05
C PRO A 21 9.97 -16.08 0.98
N PRO A 22 11.00 -16.01 1.84
CA PRO A 22 11.27 -17.02 2.86
C PRO A 22 10.27 -17.00 4.03
N PHE A 23 9.14 -16.30 3.87
CA PHE A 23 8.08 -16.12 4.86
C PHE A 23 6.72 -15.97 4.17
N ASP A 24 5.64 -16.26 4.89
CA ASP A 24 4.28 -15.97 4.42
C ASP A 24 4.02 -14.45 4.46
N PRO A 25 3.76 -13.80 3.31
CA PRO A 25 3.50 -12.36 3.27
C PRO A 25 2.11 -11.99 3.82
N ALA A 26 1.14 -12.89 3.88
CA ALA A 26 -0.23 -12.56 4.28
C ALA A 26 -0.34 -11.98 5.71
N PRO A 27 0.31 -12.55 6.74
CA PRO A 27 0.41 -11.93 8.06
C PRO A 27 1.02 -10.53 8.03
N ALA A 28 2.02 -10.29 7.19
CA ALA A 28 2.66 -8.98 7.06
C ALA A 28 1.68 -7.96 6.46
N HIS A 29 0.96 -8.29 5.39
CA HIS A 29 -0.06 -7.40 4.83
C HIS A 29 -1.19 -7.11 5.83
N ARG A 30 -1.64 -8.11 6.59
CA ARG A 30 -2.64 -7.92 7.65
C ARG A 30 -2.15 -6.94 8.72
N PHE A 31 -0.92 -7.11 9.20
CA PHE A 31 -0.33 -6.23 10.22
C PHE A 31 -0.13 -4.80 9.69
N PHE A 32 0.62 -4.63 8.60
CA PHE A 32 1.00 -3.30 8.11
C PHE A 32 -0.18 -2.51 7.54
N SER A 33 -1.22 -3.16 7.00
CA SER A 33 -2.43 -2.45 6.57
C SER A 33 -3.10 -1.68 7.70
N ALA A 34 -3.21 -2.27 8.90
CA ALA A 34 -3.80 -1.62 10.07
C ALA A 34 -2.82 -0.70 10.79
N GLU A 35 -1.58 -1.15 10.99
CA GLU A 35 -0.54 -0.38 11.69
C GLU A 35 -0.26 0.94 10.99
N CYS A 36 0.00 0.90 9.68
CA CYS A 36 0.25 2.13 8.92
C CYS A 36 -0.97 3.05 8.86
N PHE A 37 -2.19 2.48 8.83
CA PHE A 37 -3.42 3.28 8.85
C PHE A 37 -3.57 4.07 10.14
N ASN A 38 -3.35 3.41 11.28
CA ASN A 38 -3.47 4.02 12.60
C ASN A 38 -2.38 5.06 12.83
N ARG A 39 -1.13 4.76 12.47
CA ARG A 39 -0.04 5.74 12.58
C ARG A 39 -0.23 6.96 11.67
N ALA A 40 -0.79 6.77 10.49
CA ALA A 40 -1.18 7.90 9.64
C ALA A 40 -2.23 8.77 10.33
N TRP A 41 -3.18 8.17 11.06
CA TRP A 41 -4.17 8.91 11.86
C TRP A 41 -3.57 9.68 13.03
N ASP A 42 -2.64 9.07 13.77
CA ASP A 42 -1.92 9.77 14.85
C ASP A 42 -1.22 11.04 14.33
N LEU A 43 -0.65 10.95 13.12
CA LEU A 43 -0.05 12.11 12.46
C LEU A 43 -1.11 13.10 11.98
N ILE A 44 -2.22 12.65 11.38
CA ILE A 44 -3.33 13.53 10.96
C ILE A 44 -3.83 14.40 12.13
N ASP A 45 -3.93 13.83 13.33
CA ASP A 45 -4.46 14.50 14.53
C ASP A 45 -3.40 15.37 15.24
N LYS A 46 -2.12 15.25 14.89
CA LYS A 46 -1.05 16.09 15.41
C LYS A 46 -1.13 17.51 14.83
N ALA A 47 -1.27 18.52 15.70
CA ALA A 47 -1.41 19.93 15.29
C ALA A 47 -0.14 20.52 14.67
N ASP A 48 1.02 20.28 15.29
CA ASP A 48 2.32 20.83 14.88
C ASP A 48 3.20 19.73 14.27
N ARG A 49 2.87 19.31 13.03
CA ARG A 49 3.69 18.37 12.26
C ARG A 49 4.92 19.05 11.66
N SER A 50 6.07 18.39 11.70
CA SER A 50 7.23 18.77 10.89
C SER A 50 7.06 18.35 9.43
N ALA A 51 7.92 18.83 8.54
CA ALA A 51 7.91 18.42 7.14
C ALA A 51 8.20 16.92 6.97
N GLU A 52 9.09 16.37 7.80
CA GLU A 52 9.39 14.93 7.84
C GLU A 52 8.17 14.12 8.28
N GLU A 53 7.40 14.61 9.24
CA GLU A 53 6.16 13.97 9.70
C GLU A 53 5.04 14.05 8.67
N ASP A 54 4.98 15.13 7.88
CA ASP A 54 4.09 15.25 6.74
C ASP A 54 4.41 14.23 5.64
N ASP A 55 5.70 14.00 5.37
CA ASP A 55 6.15 12.98 4.44
C ASP A 55 5.91 11.56 4.98
N GLU A 56 6.11 11.34 6.28
CA GLU A 56 5.81 10.07 6.96
C GLU A 56 4.32 9.75 6.92
N MET A 57 3.44 10.73 7.21
CA MET A 57 1.98 10.59 7.12
C MET A 57 1.56 10.15 5.71
N ARG A 58 2.15 10.76 4.68
CA ARG A 58 1.90 10.40 3.27
C ARG A 58 2.35 8.98 2.98
N ALA A 59 3.55 8.61 3.40
CA ALA A 59 4.11 7.28 3.18
C ALA A 59 3.28 6.19 3.88
N LEU A 60 2.90 6.40 5.14
CA LEU A 60 2.08 5.46 5.91
C LEU A 60 0.71 5.25 5.29
N CYS A 61 0.05 6.32 4.82
CA CYS A 61 -1.26 6.19 4.19
C CYS A 61 -1.19 5.38 2.89
N HIS A 62 -0.18 5.63 2.03
CA HIS A 62 0.06 4.83 0.83
C HIS A 62 0.41 3.38 1.14
N ALA A 63 1.27 3.15 2.14
CA ALA A 63 1.65 1.80 2.56
C ALA A 63 0.43 1.02 3.05
N SER A 64 -0.40 1.62 3.91
CA SER A 64 -1.65 1.01 4.39
C SER A 64 -2.55 0.60 3.22
N LEU A 65 -2.82 1.54 2.31
CA LEU A 65 -3.68 1.28 1.15
C LEU A 65 -3.13 0.16 0.29
N TRP A 66 -1.82 0.16 -0.01
CA TRP A 66 -1.19 -0.90 -0.77
C TRP A 66 -1.26 -2.26 -0.07
N HIS A 67 -1.01 -2.33 1.25
CA HIS A 67 -1.16 -3.59 1.99
C HIS A 67 -2.60 -4.10 1.98
N TRP A 68 -3.60 -3.21 2.02
CA TRP A 68 -5.00 -3.59 1.84
C TRP A 68 -5.29 -4.21 0.47
N THR A 69 -4.64 -3.75 -0.61
CA THR A 69 -4.84 -4.35 -1.95
C THR A 69 -4.19 -5.73 -2.11
N GLN A 70 -3.28 -6.11 -1.21
CA GLN A 70 -2.64 -7.44 -1.24
C GLN A 70 -3.42 -8.49 -0.42
N ARG A 71 -4.49 -8.09 0.28
CA ARG A 71 -5.23 -8.96 1.21
C ARG A 71 -6.40 -9.65 0.51
N GLU A 72 -6.48 -10.98 0.63
CA GLU A 72 -7.62 -11.77 0.15
C GLU A 72 -8.92 -11.43 0.90
N ASP A 73 -8.82 -11.01 2.17
CA ASP A 73 -9.96 -10.53 2.98
C ASP A 73 -10.22 -9.02 2.83
N GLY A 74 -9.54 -8.36 1.89
CA GLY A 74 -9.81 -6.99 1.49
C GLY A 74 -11.20 -6.84 0.87
N THR A 75 -11.94 -5.80 1.26
CA THR A 75 -13.26 -5.50 0.69
C THR A 75 -13.22 -4.15 0.00
N ALA A 76 -14.19 -3.90 -0.89
CA ALA A 76 -14.36 -2.57 -1.48
C ALA A 76 -14.53 -1.47 -0.41
N SER A 77 -15.13 -1.80 0.74
CA SER A 77 -15.27 -0.88 1.87
C SER A 77 -13.91 -0.54 2.50
N HIS A 78 -13.04 -1.52 2.72
CA HIS A 78 -11.69 -1.28 3.24
C HIS A 78 -10.89 -0.35 2.31
N LEU A 79 -10.96 -0.58 1.00
CA LEU A 79 -10.30 0.28 0.01
C LEU A 79 -10.91 1.68 -0.03
N SER A 80 -12.23 1.80 0.03
CA SER A 80 -12.91 3.10 0.08
C SER A 80 -12.50 3.93 1.29
N ILE A 81 -12.33 3.30 2.46
CA ILE A 81 -11.84 3.97 3.68
C ILE A 81 -10.38 4.43 3.49
N GLY A 82 -9.53 3.58 2.91
CA GLY A 82 -8.15 3.92 2.59
C GLY A 82 -8.03 5.10 1.61
N TYR A 83 -8.83 5.11 0.53
CA TYR A 83 -8.88 6.22 -0.42
C TYR A 83 -9.36 7.52 0.23
N TRP A 84 -10.34 7.43 1.13
CA TRP A 84 -10.80 8.59 1.89
C TRP A 84 -9.69 9.16 2.79
N GLN A 85 -8.93 8.30 3.49
CA GLN A 85 -7.79 8.75 4.31
C GLN A 85 -6.71 9.38 3.43
N LEU A 86 -6.43 8.80 2.25
CA LEU A 86 -5.45 9.34 1.32
C LEU A 86 -5.85 10.71 0.79
N SER A 87 -7.11 10.88 0.39
CA SER A 87 -7.66 12.18 -0.02
C SER A 87 -7.53 13.22 1.09
N ARG A 88 -7.85 12.85 2.34
CA ARG A 88 -7.68 13.71 3.51
C ARG A 88 -6.22 14.11 3.73
N VAL A 89 -5.29 13.17 3.64
CA VAL A 89 -3.84 13.43 3.74
C VAL A 89 -3.40 14.44 2.68
N TYR A 90 -3.79 14.26 1.41
CA TYR A 90 -3.45 15.23 0.37
C TYR A 90 -4.08 16.61 0.56
N ALA A 91 -5.31 16.67 1.09
CA ALA A 91 -5.94 17.93 1.45
C ALA A 91 -5.19 18.67 2.57
N LEU A 92 -4.76 17.95 3.62
CA LEU A 92 -3.98 18.52 4.74
C LEU A 92 -2.61 19.02 4.28
N LEU A 93 -1.97 18.33 3.35
CA LEU A 93 -0.67 18.71 2.80
C LEU A 93 -0.76 19.85 1.76
N GLY A 94 -1.94 20.46 1.58
CA GLY A 94 -2.14 21.56 0.63
C GLY A 94 -2.03 21.14 -0.84
N ARG A 95 -2.22 19.86 -1.14
CA ARG A 95 -2.14 19.29 -2.50
C ARG A 95 -3.49 18.71 -2.93
N ALA A 96 -4.56 19.44 -2.71
CA ALA A 96 -5.76 19.25 -3.50
C ALA A 96 -5.40 19.64 -4.94
N THR A 97 -5.13 18.63 -5.77
CA THR A 97 -4.99 18.78 -7.23
C THR A 97 -6.27 19.30 -7.84
#